data_AF-A0A7X6Z7Y1-F1
#
_entry.id   AF-A0A7X6Z7Y1-F1
#
_cell.length_a   1.000
_cell.length_b   1.000
_cell.length_c   1.000
_cell.angle_alpha   90.00
_cell.angle_beta   90.00
_cell.angle_gamma   90.00
#
_symmetry.space_group_name_H-M   'P 1'
#
loop_
_entity.id
_entity.type
_entity.pdbx_description
1 polymer ?
#
loop_
_entity_poly.entity_id
_entity_poly.type
_entity_poly.pdbx_seq_one_letter_code
_entity_poly.pdbx_strand_id
1 'polypeptide(L)'
;MITGTNRNKTQDEIVSGETYISEQGRILIRCHGEEELMKALAKIPLGEWVSLLDGSFVTENSQLSLPPADMAGRIKAFAREHGLQIN
;
A
#
# COMPACT_ATOMS: atom_id res chain seq x y z
N MET A 1 2.13 1.62 1.13
CA MET A 1 0.95 2.45 0.79
C MET A 1 -0.14 1.52 0.31
N ILE A 2 -1.23 1.32 1.07
CA ILE A 2 -2.39 0.57 0.57
C ILE A 2 -3.25 1.59 -0.17
N THR A 3 -3.47 1.39 -1.47
CA THR A 3 -4.38 2.24 -2.21
C THR A 3 -5.36 1.44 -3.04
N GLY A 4 -6.64 1.57 -2.72
CA GLY A 4 -7.69 1.30 -3.68
C GLY A 4 -7.55 2.26 -4.87
N THR A 5 -7.12 1.74 -6.01
CA THR A 5 -7.57 2.13 -7.36
C THR A 5 -7.43 3.57 -7.89
N ASN A 6 -6.56 4.45 -7.36
CA ASN A 6 -6.11 5.63 -8.14
C ASN A 6 -4.71 5.40 -8.72
N ARG A 7 -4.60 5.15 -10.03
CA ARG A 7 -3.30 5.07 -10.75
C ARG A 7 -2.71 6.45 -11.08
N ASN A 8 -3.48 7.52 -10.90
CA ASN A 8 -3.08 8.89 -11.18
C ASN A 8 -2.92 9.70 -9.89
N LYS A 9 -2.39 9.10 -8.81
CA LYS A 9 -2.14 9.89 -7.59
C LYS A 9 -1.04 10.90 -7.86
N THR A 10 -1.22 12.12 -7.35
CA THR A 10 -0.15 13.11 -7.39
C THR A 10 0.94 12.71 -6.38
N GLN A 11 2.17 13.17 -6.62
CA GLN A 11 3.26 12.96 -5.66
C GLN A 11 2.86 13.51 -4.28
N ASP A 12 2.23 14.69 -4.25
CA ASP A 12 1.75 15.33 -3.02
C ASP A 12 0.78 14.46 -2.23
N GLU A 13 -0.19 13.82 -2.89
CA GLU A 13 -1.08 12.85 -2.23
C GLU A 13 -0.29 11.71 -1.58
N ILE A 14 0.77 11.25 -2.24
CA ILE A 14 1.62 10.15 -1.75
C ILE A 14 2.54 10.61 -0.60
N VAL A 15 2.98 11.87 -0.56
CA VAL A 15 4.01 12.35 0.40
C VAL A 15 3.50 13.25 1.55
N SER A 16 2.34 13.89 1.42
CA SER A 16 1.73 14.87 2.38
C SER A 16 1.61 14.53 3.87
N GLY A 17 1.88 13.30 4.31
CA GLY A 17 1.72 12.81 5.68
C GLY A 17 0.31 12.37 6.06
N GLU A 18 -0.71 12.69 5.27
CA GLU A 18 -2.11 12.53 5.67
C GLU A 18 -2.77 11.26 5.10
N THR A 19 -3.74 10.71 5.85
CA THR A 19 -4.68 9.69 5.36
C THR A 19 -5.83 10.41 4.67
N TYR A 20 -6.17 10.00 3.45
CA TYR A 20 -7.15 10.68 2.61
C TYR A 20 -8.17 9.69 2.07
N ILE A 21 -9.45 10.07 2.11
CA ILE A 21 -10.54 9.36 1.43
C ILE A 21 -10.98 10.21 0.26
N SER A 22 -10.86 9.69 -0.97
CA SER A 22 -11.32 10.41 -2.16
C SER A 22 -12.84 10.33 -2.30
N GLU A 23 -13.41 11.30 -3.01
CA GLU A 23 -14.84 11.31 -3.38
C GLU A 23 -15.28 10.04 -4.15
N GLN A 24 -14.32 9.33 -4.73
CA GLN A 24 -14.53 8.08 -5.48
C GLN A 24 -14.41 6.84 -4.59
N GLY A 25 -14.41 7.01 -3.26
CA GLY A 25 -14.38 5.92 -2.28
C GLY A 25 -13.01 5.26 -2.11
N ARG A 26 -11.92 5.95 -2.49
CA ARG A 26 -10.56 5.40 -2.37
C ARG A 26 -9.92 5.86 -1.09
N ILE A 27 -9.22 4.96 -0.41
CA ILE A 27 -8.57 5.26 0.87
C ILE A 27 -7.06 5.20 0.67
N LEU A 28 -6.36 6.26 1.09
CA LEU A 28 -4.93 6.29 1.29
C LEU A 28 -4.64 6.04 2.76
N ILE A 29 -4.02 4.90 3.08
CA ILE A 29 -3.57 4.61 4.45
C ILE A 29 -2.05 4.68 4.48
N ARG A 30 -1.52 5.49 5.40
CA ARG A 30 -0.10 5.55 5.73
C ARG A 30 0.17 4.68 6.95
N CYS A 31 1.30 3.99 6.90
CA CYS A 31 1.76 3.10 7.95
C CYS A 31 3.24 3.37 8.18
N HIS A 32 3.64 3.49 9.45
CA HIS A 32 5.01 3.65 9.89
C HIS A 32 5.51 2.30 10.41
N GLY A 33 6.32 1.63 9.60
CA GLY A 33 6.89 0.33 9.94
C GLY A 33 5.97 -0.86 9.66
N GLU A 34 6.48 -2.06 9.98
CA GLU A 34 5.85 -3.33 9.64
C GLU A 34 4.54 -3.56 10.39
N GLU A 35 4.50 -3.27 11.69
CA GLU A 35 3.34 -3.55 12.53
C GLU A 35 2.08 -2.79 12.08
N GLU A 36 2.20 -1.50 11.80
CA GLU A 36 1.08 -0.69 11.33
C GLU A 36 0.58 -1.14 9.96
N LEU A 37 1.50 -1.58 9.08
CA LEU A 37 1.16 -2.12 7.78
C LEU A 37 0.36 -3.41 7.91
N MET A 38 0.77 -4.34 8.77
CA MET A 38 0.02 -5.59 9.00
C MET A 38 -1.38 -5.30 9.57
N LYS A 39 -1.49 -4.36 10.52
CA LYS A 39 -2.79 -3.92 11.05
C LYS A 39 -3.69 -3.33 9.96
N ALA A 40 -3.12 -2.62 8.98
CA ALA A 40 -3.87 -2.07 7.87
C ALA A 40 -4.31 -3.16 6.88
N LEU A 41 -3.43 -4.13 6.57
CA LEU A 41 -3.75 -5.27 5.72
C LEU A 41 -4.86 -6.15 6.31
N ALA A 42 -4.86 -6.36 7.62
CA ALA A 42 -5.88 -7.16 8.31
C ALA A 42 -7.30 -6.57 8.23
N LYS A 43 -7.44 -5.30 7.85
CA LYS A 43 -8.75 -4.63 7.65
C LYS A 43 -9.28 -4.81 6.23
N ILE A 44 -8.49 -5.33 5.31
CA ILE A 44 -8.90 -5.54 3.92
C ILE A 44 -9.81 -6.77 3.87
N PRO A 45 -10.96 -6.71 3.18
CA PRO A 45 -11.83 -7.87 2.99
C PRO A 45 -11.10 -9.06 2.35
N LEU A 46 -11.51 -10.28 2.73
CA LEU A 46 -10.97 -11.52 2.16
C LEU A 46 -11.19 -11.57 0.64
N GLY A 47 -10.21 -12.12 -0.09
CA GLY A 47 -10.26 -12.29 -1.53
C GLY A 47 -9.85 -11.06 -2.35
N GLU A 48 -9.63 -9.92 -1.70
CA GLU A 48 -9.19 -8.68 -2.36
C GLU A 48 -7.72 -8.73 -2.81
N TRP A 49 -7.40 -7.89 -3.80
CA TRP A 49 -6.06 -7.77 -4.35
C TRP A 49 -5.20 -6.74 -3.63
N VAL A 50 -3.96 -7.12 -3.35
CA VAL A 50 -2.89 -6.26 -2.83
C VAL A 50 -1.71 -6.30 -3.79
N SER A 51 -1.16 -5.12 -4.09
CA SER A 51 0.06 -4.98 -4.87
C SER A 51 1.09 -4.16 -4.10
N LEU A 52 2.33 -4.64 -4.07
CA LEU A 52 3.47 -3.85 -3.61
C LEU A 52 4.07 -3.12 -4.80
N LEU A 53 4.06 -1.79 -4.74
CA LEU A 53 4.50 -0.91 -5.83
C LEU A 53 5.63 0.00 -5.33
N ASP A 54 6.55 0.34 -6.24
CA ASP A 54 7.64 1.29 -6.01
C ASP A 54 7.46 2.58 -6.83
N GLY A 55 8.51 3.40 -6.89
CA GLY A 55 8.52 4.68 -7.59
C GLY A 55 8.32 4.60 -9.10
N SER A 56 8.36 3.41 -9.73
CA SER A 56 8.07 3.27 -11.16
C SER A 56 6.63 3.64 -11.53
N PHE A 57 5.73 3.75 -10.54
CA PHE A 57 4.34 4.14 -10.70
C PHE A 57 4.05 5.61 -10.37
N VAL A 58 5.08 6.41 -10.08
CA VAL A 58 4.94 7.85 -9.77
C VAL A 58 5.74 8.64 -10.80
N THR A 59 5.10 9.60 -11.45
CA THR A 59 5.64 10.29 -12.63
C THR A 59 6.77 11.27 -12.33
N GLU A 60 7.03 11.61 -11.08
CA GLU A 60 8.09 12.54 -10.69
C GLU A 60 8.77 12.08 -9.39
N ASN A 61 10.11 12.03 -9.40
CA ASN A 61 11.00 11.72 -8.29
C ASN A 61 10.91 10.30 -7.67
N SER A 62 11.94 9.51 -7.96
CA SER A 62 12.18 8.10 -7.61
C SER A 62 12.45 7.82 -6.12
N GLN A 63 11.72 8.44 -5.20
CA GLN A 63 11.96 8.28 -3.75
C GLN A 63 11.19 7.11 -3.11
N LEU A 64 10.30 6.44 -3.85
CA LEU A 64 9.61 5.26 -3.35
C LEU A 64 10.39 4.00 -3.72
N SER A 65 10.78 3.25 -2.70
CA SER A 65 11.40 1.94 -2.84
C SER A 65 10.47 0.88 -2.26
N LEU A 66 10.60 -0.35 -2.78
CA LEU A 66 10.04 -1.49 -2.09
C LEU A 66 10.70 -1.64 -0.71
N PRO A 67 9.98 -2.19 0.28
CA PRO A 67 10.62 -2.58 1.53
C PRO A 67 11.74 -3.60 1.26
N PRO A 68 12.71 -3.72 2.20
CA PRO A 68 13.72 -4.77 2.15
C PRO A 68 13.13 -6.16 1.86
N ALA A 69 13.86 -7.01 1.16
CA ALA A 69 13.32 -8.26 0.62
C ALA A 69 12.75 -9.21 1.69
N ASP A 70 13.35 -9.24 2.88
CA ASP A 70 12.88 -10.00 4.02
C ASP A 70 11.52 -9.47 4.52
N MET A 71 11.38 -8.14 4.64
CA MET A 71 10.14 -7.49 5.03
C MET A 71 9.06 -7.66 3.95
N ALA A 72 9.41 -7.53 2.66
CA ALA A 72 8.50 -7.82 1.56
C ALA A 72 7.99 -9.27 1.61
N GLY A 73 8.86 -10.23 1.94
CA GLY A 73 8.51 -11.63 2.14
C GLY A 73 7.50 -11.82 3.27
N ARG A 74 7.72 -11.19 4.43
CA ARG A 74 6.79 -11.23 5.57
C ARG A 74 5.44 -10.61 5.24
N ILE A 75 5.42 -9.48 4.54
CA ILE A 75 4.18 -8.84 4.07
C ILE A 75 3.40 -9.76 3.13
N LYS A 76 4.08 -10.42 2.18
CA LYS A 76 3.44 -11.36 1.26
C LYS A 76 2.89 -12.59 1.97
N ALA A 77 3.62 -13.13 2.95
CA ALA A 77 3.15 -14.24 3.77
C ALA A 77 1.89 -13.85 4.56
N PHE A 78 1.96 -12.74 5.29
CA PHE A 78 0.85 -12.23 6.10
C PHE A 78 -0.41 -11.99 5.26
N ALA A 79 -0.27 -11.36 4.08
CA ALA A 79 -1.40 -11.10 3.18
C ALA A 79 -2.08 -12.39 2.73
N ARG A 80 -1.31 -13.43 2.37
CA ARG A 80 -1.84 -14.73 1.96
C ARG A 80 -2.52 -15.47 3.10
N GLU A 81 -1.92 -15.46 4.29
CA GLU A 81 -2.52 -16.05 5.50
C GLU A 81 -3.85 -15.38 5.87
N HIS A 82 -3.97 -14.08 5.59
CA HIS A 82 -5.20 -13.30 5.78
C HIS A 82 -6.14 -13.36 4.56
N GLY A 83 -5.96 -14.32 3.65
CA GLY A 83 -6.87 -14.56 2.52
C GLY A 83 -6.86 -13.47 1.45
N LEU A 84 -5.82 -12.65 1.38
CA LEU A 84 -5.64 -11.64 0.34
C LEU A 84 -4.88 -12.23 -0.85
N GLN A 85 -5.19 -11.74 -2.04
CA GLN A 85 -4.47 -12.06 -3.27
C GLN A 85 -3.32 -11.06 -3.42
N ILE A 86 -2.08 -11.54 -3.55
CA ILE A 86 -0.91 -10.66 -3.65
C ILE A 86 0.00 -11.03 -4.81
N ASN A 87 0.41 -10.00 -5.55
CA ASN A 87 1.43 -10.06 -6.60
C ASN A 87 2.77 -9.54 -6.08
#